data_AF-A0A348VYK9-F1
#
_entry.id   AF-A0A348VYK9-F1
#
_cell.length_a   1.000
_cell.length_b   1.000
_cell.length_c   1.000
_cell.angle_alpha   90.00
_cell.angle_beta   90.00
_cell.angle_gamma   90.00
#
_symmetry.space_group_name_H-M   'P 1'
#
loop_
_entity.id
_entity.type
_entity.pdbx_description
1 polymer ?
#
loop_
_entity_poly.entity_id
_entity_poly.type
_entity_poly.pdbx_seq_one_letter_code
_entity_poly.pdbx_strand_id
1 'polypeptide(L)'
;HYEKADKVVITSIANESFHEYGEVTGNIEIESGHLAVESTAKVSTIVAKPTNTVKLSVTNEENVGTIVTTDTTKTTLNVPESVKPSESLSEDKIAEMEKFDGGLGTEKSPYLISTADQLVQIEDGKSYYLISNINLTSKPLIHGNATNSHISSFKNGVLNGNGYTITMAEGASFVIHAEHSKFNDVNFIFNYKSGTDQTIVEFSSNLTMTNVHTYGSASMTGNVGLFCLYLGQGEISNTYATFTNCVNHANITGTSYNSLFVGYTFVGLNTVLNFDGCKNDGNFVSTEGAFYLANCAGQGSPKSTSVTMNIKNSGNTETGIFRVTNTSKKFNPYICYFASGSKILVKEDNETKVDVTKLGDISSSLPFNCFVGPNDANLKISLNDDNTFTISKSSYENVAKYVVRVGLYSQIVKTYVGTQLVYVTETIENNGSDSYKTTLKNLNFTETKGKGKGTIGDGAVVVEVNGVEYYYFNVENCGLKNGTQKATIFEVLAYDSNGTLISSYKASF
;
A
#
# COMPACT_ATOMS: atom_id res chain seq x y z
N HIS A 1 33.33 16.30 15.27
CA HIS A 1 32.54 16.10 14.04
C HIS A 1 31.16 16.71 14.25
N TYR A 2 30.60 17.38 13.24
CA TYR A 2 29.36 18.16 13.36
C TYR A 2 28.29 17.76 12.34
N GLU A 3 28.67 17.10 11.25
CA GLU A 3 27.77 16.80 10.15
C GLU A 3 27.08 15.44 10.35
N LYS A 4 26.28 15.03 9.38
CA LYS A 4 25.73 13.67 9.33
C LYS A 4 26.77 12.75 8.70
N ALA A 5 27.01 11.59 9.31
CA ALA A 5 27.85 10.54 8.76
C ALA A 5 27.17 9.17 8.83
N ASP A 6 27.37 8.34 7.83
CA ASP A 6 26.90 6.94 7.86
C ASP A 6 27.77 6.07 8.77
N LYS A 7 29.06 6.39 8.85
CA LYS A 7 30.04 5.69 9.67
C LYS A 7 31.20 6.60 10.04
N VAL A 8 31.75 6.44 11.24
CA VAL A 8 32.98 7.12 11.68
C VAL A 8 33.96 6.06 12.16
N VAL A 9 35.21 6.11 11.69
CA VAL A 9 36.27 5.19 12.11
C VAL A 9 37.44 5.98 12.69
N ILE A 10 37.80 5.67 13.93
CA ILE A 10 38.81 6.35 14.74
C ILE A 10 39.91 5.34 15.08
N THR A 11 40.95 5.26 14.25
CA THR A 11 42.09 4.35 14.46
C THR A 11 42.95 4.80 15.64
N SER A 12 43.26 6.10 15.72
CA SER A 12 44.01 6.64 16.86
C SER A 12 43.84 8.16 16.94
N ILE A 13 43.57 8.64 18.14
CA ILE A 13 43.49 10.06 18.47
C ILE A 13 44.12 10.30 19.86
N ALA A 14 44.51 11.54 20.14
CA ALA A 14 45.02 11.89 21.47
C ALA A 14 43.91 11.76 22.53
N ASN A 15 44.30 11.63 23.80
CA ASN A 15 43.36 11.75 24.91
C ASN A 15 42.73 13.16 24.89
N GLU A 16 41.40 13.25 25.03
CA GLU A 16 40.60 14.49 24.97
C GLU A 16 40.51 15.19 23.60
N SER A 17 40.42 14.45 22.48
CA SER A 17 40.53 15.08 21.14
C SER A 17 39.41 14.85 20.12
N PHE A 18 38.47 13.92 20.31
CA PHE A 18 37.33 13.77 19.39
C PHE A 18 35.99 13.97 20.09
N HIS A 19 35.26 14.97 19.63
CA HIS A 19 33.93 15.31 20.09
C HIS A 19 32.94 15.13 18.93
N GLU A 20 31.92 14.31 19.14
CA GLU A 20 30.80 14.12 18.21
C GLU A 20 29.66 15.04 18.60
N TYR A 21 29.25 15.93 17.69
CA TYR A 21 28.14 16.86 17.85
C TYR A 21 26.99 16.60 16.86
N GLY A 22 27.25 15.83 15.80
CA GLY A 22 26.36 15.57 14.69
C GLY A 22 25.58 14.27 14.79
N GLU A 23 25.12 13.76 13.65
CA GLU A 23 24.34 12.51 13.57
C GLU A 23 25.17 11.40 12.93
N VAL A 24 25.33 10.28 13.62
CA VAL A 24 25.94 9.07 13.07
C VAL A 24 24.90 7.96 13.01
N THR A 25 24.43 7.66 11.80
CA THR A 25 23.35 6.68 11.58
C THR A 25 23.84 5.24 11.72
N GLY A 26 25.11 4.96 11.41
CA GLY A 26 25.76 3.67 11.64
C GLY A 26 26.66 3.65 12.86
N ASN A 27 27.83 3.04 12.69
CA ASN A 27 28.77 2.85 13.79
C ASN A 27 29.77 4.01 13.89
N ILE A 28 30.06 4.43 15.11
CA ILE A 28 31.37 4.98 15.45
C ILE A 28 32.24 3.82 15.92
N GLU A 29 33.32 3.54 15.21
CA GLU A 29 34.32 2.53 15.59
C GLU A 29 35.57 3.22 16.11
N ILE A 30 36.02 2.87 17.32
CA ILE A 30 37.20 3.50 17.94
C ILE A 30 38.18 2.46 18.48
N GLU A 31 39.45 2.59 18.10
CA GLU A 31 40.52 1.68 18.48
C GLU A 31 41.47 2.25 19.54
N SER A 32 41.63 3.58 19.61
CA SER A 32 42.50 4.23 20.59
C SER A 32 42.15 5.70 20.79
N GLY A 33 42.18 6.16 22.05
CA GLY A 33 42.00 7.56 22.44
C GLY A 33 40.68 7.83 23.14
N HIS A 34 40.14 9.05 23.04
CA HIS A 34 38.92 9.46 23.75
C HIS A 34 37.86 10.03 22.80
N LEU A 35 36.66 9.42 22.86
CA LEU A 35 35.45 9.90 22.19
C LEU A 35 34.50 10.49 23.22
N ALA A 36 34.13 11.76 23.03
CA ALA A 36 33.04 12.42 23.74
C ALA A 36 31.83 12.56 22.79
N VAL A 37 30.68 12.03 23.21
CA VAL A 37 29.39 12.27 22.53
C VAL A 37 28.70 13.43 23.24
N GLU A 38 28.57 14.52 22.51
CA GLU A 38 28.09 15.79 23.03
C GLU A 38 26.57 15.86 23.04
N SER A 39 26.02 16.84 23.76
CA SER A 39 24.58 16.93 24.03
C SER A 39 23.70 17.04 22.78
N THR A 40 24.23 17.55 21.67
CA THR A 40 23.51 17.69 20.39
C THR A 40 23.59 16.44 19.51
N ALA A 41 24.48 15.50 19.82
CA ALA A 41 24.74 14.36 18.96
C ALA A 41 23.64 13.30 19.02
N LYS A 42 23.51 12.57 17.89
CA LYS A 42 22.67 11.38 17.78
C LYS A 42 23.48 10.26 17.14
N VAL A 43 23.87 9.28 17.93
CA VAL A 43 24.71 8.17 17.48
C VAL A 43 23.91 6.88 17.62
N SER A 44 23.81 6.08 16.55
CA SER A 44 23.15 4.78 16.68
C SER A 44 23.98 3.85 17.56
N THR A 45 25.25 3.64 17.20
CA THR A 45 26.09 2.64 17.87
C THR A 45 27.53 3.10 18.02
N ILE A 46 28.13 2.85 19.18
CA ILE A 46 29.57 2.97 19.39
C ILE A 46 30.15 1.57 19.59
N VAL A 47 31.17 1.25 18.79
CA VAL A 47 31.92 -0.01 18.87
C VAL A 47 33.36 0.31 19.26
N ALA A 48 33.70 0.08 20.53
CA ALA A 48 35.07 0.19 21.00
C ALA A 48 35.84 -1.11 20.67
N LYS A 49 36.88 -0.99 19.85
CA LYS A 49 37.78 -2.09 19.43
C LYS A 49 39.21 -1.80 19.91
N PRO A 50 39.45 -1.68 21.23
CA PRO A 50 40.69 -1.13 21.78
C PRO A 50 41.94 -1.91 21.35
N THR A 51 42.77 -1.31 20.50
CA THR A 51 44.17 -1.72 20.27
C THR A 51 45.08 -1.14 21.36
N ASN A 52 44.68 0.01 21.92
CA ASN A 52 45.23 0.66 23.10
C ASN A 52 44.07 1.14 24.00
N THR A 53 44.30 2.00 25.00
CA THR A 53 43.23 2.54 25.85
C THR A 53 42.22 3.34 25.03
N VAL A 54 40.94 3.01 25.23
CA VAL A 54 39.78 3.77 24.75
C VAL A 54 39.04 4.36 25.94
N LYS A 55 38.72 5.65 25.88
CA LYS A 55 37.83 6.31 26.82
C LYS A 55 36.57 6.75 26.07
N LEU A 56 35.40 6.46 26.64
CA LEU A 56 34.12 6.95 26.12
C LEU A 56 33.48 7.87 27.15
N SER A 57 32.97 9.00 26.70
CA SER A 57 32.19 9.93 27.52
C SER A 57 30.87 10.24 26.83
N VAL A 58 29.78 9.85 27.46
CA VAL A 58 28.41 10.12 27.00
C VAL A 58 27.66 10.67 28.20
N THR A 59 27.09 11.86 28.10
CA THR A 59 26.40 12.48 29.25
C THR A 59 24.90 12.25 29.24
N ASN A 60 24.31 11.92 28.10
CA ASN A 60 22.88 11.68 27.93
C ASN A 60 22.64 10.35 27.22
N GLU A 61 21.86 9.46 27.81
CA GLU A 61 21.57 8.13 27.26
C GLU A 61 20.77 8.21 25.94
N GLU A 62 19.98 9.25 25.75
CA GLU A 62 19.21 9.48 24.52
C GLU A 62 20.09 9.80 23.31
N ASN A 63 21.37 10.15 23.52
CA ASN A 63 22.29 10.52 22.45
C ASN A 63 22.98 9.31 21.82
N VAL A 64 22.90 8.13 22.44
CA VAL A 64 23.50 6.90 21.92
C VAL A 64 22.54 5.71 22.03
N GLY A 65 22.29 5.02 20.91
CA GLY A 65 21.43 3.85 20.91
C GLY A 65 22.03 2.68 21.69
N THR A 66 23.29 2.34 21.44
CA THR A 66 24.00 1.24 22.11
C THR A 66 25.52 1.45 22.12
N ILE A 67 26.20 1.02 23.18
CA ILE A 67 27.67 0.97 23.26
C ILE A 67 28.09 -0.48 23.48
N VAL A 68 29.05 -0.93 22.69
CA VAL A 68 29.67 -2.26 22.79
C VAL A 68 31.18 -2.14 22.77
N THR A 69 31.88 -3.11 23.36
CA THR A 69 33.34 -3.17 23.37
C THR A 69 33.83 -4.59 23.14
N THR A 70 35.00 -4.75 22.52
CA THR A 70 35.67 -6.06 22.41
C THR A 70 36.55 -6.38 23.63
N ASP A 71 36.92 -5.37 24.43
CA ASP A 71 37.75 -5.55 25.63
C ASP A 71 37.39 -4.50 26.69
N THR A 72 36.63 -4.93 27.70
CA THR A 72 36.22 -4.08 28.83
C THR A 72 37.40 -3.64 29.70
N THR A 73 38.53 -4.37 29.70
CA THR A 73 39.71 -4.03 30.52
C THR A 73 40.49 -2.84 29.97
N LYS A 74 40.36 -2.57 28.67
CA LYS A 74 41.00 -1.43 27.97
C LYS A 74 40.04 -0.29 27.64
N THR A 75 38.77 -0.44 28.01
CA THR A 75 37.72 0.55 27.74
C THR A 75 37.29 1.22 29.03
N THR A 76 37.59 2.51 29.17
CA THR A 76 37.11 3.33 30.29
C THR A 76 35.80 4.02 29.90
N LEU A 77 34.75 3.80 30.68
CA LEU A 77 33.39 4.25 30.36
C LEU A 77 32.90 5.29 31.37
N ASN A 78 32.68 6.52 30.89
CA ASN A 78 31.96 7.56 31.61
C ASN A 78 30.62 7.80 30.89
N VAL A 79 29.69 6.85 31.06
CA VAL A 79 28.42 6.77 30.33
C VAL A 79 27.29 6.39 31.27
N PRO A 80 26.01 6.67 30.93
CA PRO A 80 24.87 6.21 31.72
C PRO A 80 24.82 4.68 31.81
N GLU A 81 24.36 4.16 32.93
CA GLU A 81 24.35 2.70 33.18
C GLU A 81 23.45 1.95 32.18
N SER A 82 22.42 2.60 31.63
CA SER A 82 21.49 2.05 30.64
C SER A 82 22.12 1.69 29.29
N VAL A 83 23.22 2.35 28.91
CA VAL A 83 23.92 2.14 27.62
C VAL A 83 25.30 1.51 27.82
N LYS A 84 25.67 1.23 29.07
CA LYS A 84 26.98 0.69 29.41
C LYS A 84 27.04 -0.80 29.05
N PRO A 85 28.06 -1.25 28.30
CA PRO A 85 28.22 -2.67 28.01
C PRO A 85 28.49 -3.45 29.30
N SER A 86 27.75 -4.55 29.49
CA SER A 86 27.92 -5.48 30.61
C SER A 86 29.03 -6.52 30.35
N GLU A 87 29.35 -6.78 29.09
CA GLU A 87 30.34 -7.77 28.66
C GLU A 87 31.03 -7.34 27.36
N SER A 88 32.14 -8.02 27.03
CA SER A 88 32.77 -7.89 25.72
C SER A 88 31.95 -8.61 24.65
N LEU A 89 32.01 -8.11 23.41
CA LEU A 89 31.45 -8.80 22.25
C LEU A 89 32.11 -10.17 22.04
N SER A 90 31.30 -11.18 21.73
CA SER A 90 31.77 -12.47 21.26
C SER A 90 32.30 -12.39 19.83
N GLU A 91 33.18 -13.32 19.45
CA GLU A 91 33.68 -13.45 18.07
C GLU A 91 32.53 -13.64 17.06
N ASP A 92 31.54 -14.47 17.40
CA ASP A 92 30.35 -14.68 16.58
C ASP A 92 29.58 -13.38 16.33
N LYS A 93 29.46 -12.52 17.35
CA LYS A 93 28.75 -11.25 17.19
C LYS A 93 29.52 -10.27 16.32
N ILE A 94 30.84 -10.26 16.42
CA ILE A 94 31.72 -9.45 15.56
C ILE A 94 31.55 -9.90 14.10
N ALA A 95 31.61 -11.21 13.84
CA ALA A 95 31.42 -11.78 12.50
C ALA A 95 30.01 -11.47 11.94
N GLU A 96 28.96 -11.51 12.77
CA GLU A 96 27.61 -11.10 12.37
C GLU A 96 27.57 -9.62 11.96
N MET A 97 28.23 -8.74 12.71
CA MET A 97 28.30 -7.31 12.42
C MET A 97 29.04 -7.01 11.11
N GLU A 98 30.11 -7.75 10.80
CA GLU A 98 30.91 -7.56 9.59
C GLU A 98 30.18 -7.90 8.29
N LYS A 99 29.03 -8.62 8.36
CA LYS A 99 28.17 -8.84 7.20
C LYS A 99 27.51 -7.56 6.70
N PHE A 100 27.42 -6.52 7.52
CA PHE A 100 26.66 -5.29 7.28
C PHE A 100 27.53 -4.04 7.45
N ASP A 101 27.07 -2.87 6.99
CA ASP A 101 27.88 -1.65 7.04
C ASP A 101 27.94 -1.01 8.44
N GLY A 102 27.07 -1.46 9.34
CA GLY A 102 27.01 -1.04 10.74
C GLY A 102 25.84 -1.68 11.47
N GLY A 103 25.72 -1.39 12.77
CA GLY A 103 24.63 -1.85 13.63
C GLY A 103 24.86 -3.18 14.36
N LEU A 104 23.88 -3.56 15.17
CA LEU A 104 23.84 -4.79 15.99
C LEU A 104 22.58 -5.64 15.73
N GLY A 105 21.73 -5.21 14.80
CA GLY A 105 20.47 -5.88 14.44
C GLY A 105 19.33 -5.66 15.44
N THR A 106 19.42 -4.65 16.32
CA THR A 106 18.33 -4.29 17.26
C THR A 106 17.57 -3.06 16.75
N GLU A 107 16.36 -2.78 17.24
CA GLU A 107 15.61 -1.59 16.79
C GLU A 107 16.37 -0.26 17.08
N LYS A 108 17.19 -0.21 18.15
CA LYS A 108 18.04 0.95 18.49
C LYS A 108 19.35 1.00 17.70
N SER A 109 19.79 -0.15 17.18
CA SER A 109 21.04 -0.34 16.45
C SER A 109 20.79 -1.29 15.27
N PRO A 110 20.04 -0.85 14.25
CA PRO A 110 19.67 -1.71 13.13
C PRO A 110 20.89 -1.98 12.25
N TYR A 111 20.93 -3.16 11.65
CA TYR A 111 21.94 -3.46 10.64
C TYR A 111 21.78 -2.58 9.40
N LEU A 112 22.87 -1.97 8.93
CA LEU A 112 22.85 -1.10 7.76
C LEU A 112 23.14 -1.87 6.47
N ILE A 113 22.29 -1.66 5.46
CA ILE A 113 22.35 -2.34 4.17
C ILE A 113 22.55 -1.30 3.05
N SER A 114 23.68 -1.39 2.34
CA SER A 114 23.94 -0.65 1.11
C SER A 114 24.04 -1.51 -0.14
N THR A 115 24.05 -2.84 -0.01
CA THR A 115 24.24 -3.75 -1.15
C THR A 115 23.20 -4.86 -1.21
N ALA A 116 23.06 -5.42 -2.41
CA ALA A 116 22.21 -6.58 -2.65
C ALA A 116 22.69 -7.83 -1.91
N ASP A 117 24.02 -8.00 -1.73
CA ASP A 117 24.59 -9.13 -0.98
C ASP A 117 24.26 -9.06 0.51
N GLN A 118 24.20 -7.86 1.08
CA GLN A 118 23.74 -7.65 2.46
C GLN A 118 22.25 -7.95 2.61
N LEU A 119 21.40 -7.47 1.68
CA LEU A 119 19.95 -7.65 1.80
C LEU A 119 19.51 -9.12 1.71
N VAL A 120 20.18 -9.95 0.92
CA VAL A 120 19.84 -11.39 0.85
C VAL A 120 20.34 -12.19 2.07
N GLN A 121 21.12 -11.57 2.96
CA GLN A 121 21.64 -12.17 4.18
C GLN A 121 20.82 -11.83 5.43
N ILE A 122 19.67 -11.16 5.29
CA ILE A 122 18.86 -10.82 6.47
C ILE A 122 18.36 -12.09 7.18
N GLU A 123 18.27 -11.96 8.49
CA GLU A 123 17.91 -13.01 9.44
C GLU A 123 16.64 -12.62 10.22
N ASP A 124 15.91 -13.63 10.68
CA ASP A 124 14.76 -13.50 11.56
C ASP A 124 15.12 -12.78 12.87
N GLY A 125 14.19 -12.01 13.45
CA GLY A 125 14.31 -11.39 14.76
C GLY A 125 15.22 -10.17 14.81
N LYS A 126 15.69 -9.69 13.66
CA LYS A 126 16.63 -8.57 13.56
C LYS A 126 16.00 -7.35 12.89
N SER A 127 16.60 -6.19 13.16
CA SER A 127 16.23 -4.90 12.57
C SER A 127 17.26 -4.45 11.54
N TYR A 128 16.79 -3.93 10.41
CA TYR A 128 17.60 -3.53 9.25
C TYR A 128 17.17 -2.19 8.69
N TYR A 129 18.13 -1.35 8.31
CA TYR A 129 17.92 -0.06 7.67
C TYR A 129 18.64 -0.03 6.32
N LEU A 130 17.91 0.36 5.27
CA LEU A 130 18.56 0.66 4.00
C LEU A 130 19.22 2.03 4.06
N ILE A 131 20.45 2.11 3.58
CA ILE A 131 21.19 3.37 3.41
C ILE A 131 21.46 3.68 1.93
N SER A 132 20.94 2.85 1.03
CA SER A 132 20.95 3.08 -0.42
C SER A 132 19.86 2.29 -1.14
N ASN A 133 19.65 2.59 -2.41
CA ASN A 133 18.79 1.77 -3.27
C ASN A 133 19.44 0.40 -3.55
N ILE A 134 18.68 -0.67 -3.40
CA ILE A 134 19.15 -2.05 -3.57
C ILE A 134 18.61 -2.64 -4.86
N ASN A 135 19.50 -3.24 -5.66
CA ASN A 135 19.14 -3.93 -6.89
C ASN A 135 19.37 -5.44 -6.76
N LEU A 136 18.28 -6.22 -6.72
CA LEU A 136 18.31 -7.67 -6.60
C LEU A 136 18.20 -8.39 -7.95
N THR A 137 18.26 -7.70 -9.10
CA THR A 137 18.01 -8.32 -10.42
C THR A 137 18.94 -9.47 -10.77
N SER A 138 20.15 -9.50 -10.22
CA SER A 138 21.14 -10.57 -10.43
C SER A 138 21.23 -11.57 -9.28
N LYS A 139 20.38 -11.44 -8.25
CA LYS A 139 20.41 -12.33 -7.08
C LYS A 139 19.61 -13.60 -7.35
N PRO A 140 20.07 -14.75 -6.82
CA PRO A 140 19.40 -16.03 -7.02
C PRO A 140 18.01 -16.01 -6.38
N LEU A 141 17.08 -16.73 -7.01
CA LEU A 141 15.73 -16.89 -6.50
C LEU A 141 15.57 -18.21 -5.76
N ILE A 142 14.71 -18.18 -4.75
CA ILE A 142 14.30 -19.29 -3.93
C ILE A 142 12.83 -19.54 -4.23
N HIS A 143 12.48 -20.76 -4.63
CA HIS A 143 11.08 -21.12 -4.85
C HIS A 143 10.37 -21.32 -3.50
N GLY A 144 9.27 -20.58 -3.30
CA GLY A 144 8.33 -20.77 -2.21
C GLY A 144 7.30 -21.84 -2.54
N ASN A 145 6.06 -21.63 -2.11
CA ASN A 145 4.93 -22.50 -2.45
C ASN A 145 4.29 -22.06 -3.77
N ALA A 146 4.21 -20.74 -4.01
CA ALA A 146 3.55 -20.14 -5.16
C ALA A 146 4.46 -19.16 -5.91
N THR A 147 5.47 -18.57 -5.27
CA THR A 147 6.31 -17.54 -5.90
C THR A 147 7.79 -17.87 -5.89
N ASN A 148 8.58 -17.15 -6.69
CA ASN A 148 10.03 -17.18 -6.61
C ASN A 148 10.49 -15.91 -5.91
N SER A 149 11.22 -16.02 -4.80
CA SER A 149 11.59 -14.89 -3.95
C SER A 149 13.09 -14.74 -3.73
N HIS A 150 13.53 -13.56 -3.30
CA HIS A 150 14.94 -13.33 -2.93
C HIS A 150 15.26 -13.77 -1.51
N ILE A 151 14.27 -13.78 -0.63
CA ILE A 151 14.45 -14.04 0.81
C ILE A 151 13.52 -15.15 1.25
N SER A 152 14.06 -16.15 1.95
CA SER A 152 13.27 -17.31 2.41
C SER A 152 12.47 -17.02 3.68
N SER A 153 13.06 -16.32 4.64
CA SER A 153 12.44 -16.02 5.93
C SER A 153 12.87 -14.64 6.42
N PHE A 154 11.92 -13.92 6.99
CA PHE A 154 12.14 -12.68 7.72
C PHE A 154 11.05 -12.56 8.78
N LYS A 155 11.09 -13.42 9.80
CA LYS A 155 10.10 -13.46 10.88
C LYS A 155 10.54 -12.61 12.06
N ASN A 156 9.59 -11.99 12.76
CA ASN A 156 9.88 -11.06 13.87
C ASN A 156 10.87 -9.95 13.47
N GLY A 157 10.96 -9.64 12.17
CA GLY A 157 11.94 -8.75 11.60
C GLY A 157 11.39 -7.34 11.43
N VAL A 158 12.29 -6.35 11.43
CA VAL A 158 11.95 -4.96 11.11
C VAL A 158 12.84 -4.49 9.97
N LEU A 159 12.26 -4.19 8.81
CA LEU A 159 12.98 -3.58 7.69
C LEU A 159 12.48 -2.15 7.52
N ASN A 160 13.37 -1.18 7.73
CA ASN A 160 13.13 0.21 7.37
C ASN A 160 13.87 0.53 6.07
N GLY A 161 13.13 0.85 5.02
CA GLY A 161 13.69 1.25 3.73
C GLY A 161 14.26 2.66 3.74
N ASN A 162 13.92 3.50 4.74
CA ASN A 162 14.36 4.89 4.83
C ASN A 162 14.07 5.69 3.53
N GLY A 163 12.97 5.38 2.86
CA GLY A 163 12.58 5.91 1.56
C GLY A 163 13.32 5.32 0.35
N TYR A 164 14.30 4.45 0.55
CA TYR A 164 15.02 3.78 -0.53
C TYR A 164 14.21 2.67 -1.19
N THR A 165 14.71 2.25 -2.35
CA THR A 165 14.05 1.31 -3.24
C THR A 165 14.72 -0.05 -3.24
N ILE A 166 13.92 -1.12 -3.32
CA ILE A 166 14.36 -2.48 -3.62
C ILE A 166 13.83 -2.86 -5.00
N THR A 167 14.73 -3.09 -5.96
CA THR A 167 14.37 -3.55 -7.30
C THR A 167 14.47 -5.06 -7.39
N MET A 168 13.35 -5.72 -7.71
CA MET A 168 13.23 -7.18 -7.78
C MET A 168 13.79 -7.75 -9.08
N ALA A 169 14.14 -9.04 -9.09
CA ALA A 169 14.42 -9.73 -10.35
C ALA A 169 13.13 -9.95 -11.16
N GLU A 170 13.28 -10.24 -12.45
CA GLU A 170 12.14 -10.53 -13.33
C GLU A 170 11.31 -11.71 -12.78
N GLY A 171 10.01 -11.48 -12.56
CA GLY A 171 9.10 -12.49 -12.04
C GLY A 171 9.30 -12.83 -10.56
N ALA A 172 10.06 -12.03 -9.82
CA ALA A 172 10.35 -12.30 -8.41
C ALA A 172 9.42 -11.56 -7.44
N SER A 173 9.22 -12.20 -6.29
CA SER A 173 8.62 -11.68 -5.05
C SER A 173 9.71 -11.38 -4.02
N PHE A 174 9.43 -10.57 -3.00
CA PHE A 174 10.49 -10.17 -2.08
C PHE A 174 10.85 -11.27 -1.07
N VAL A 175 9.90 -11.68 -0.25
CA VAL A 175 10.12 -12.64 0.84
C VAL A 175 9.04 -13.73 0.88
N ILE A 176 9.47 -14.96 1.11
CA ILE A 176 8.56 -16.10 1.23
C ILE A 176 7.80 -16.01 2.56
N HIS A 177 8.48 -15.91 3.71
CA HIS A 177 7.80 -15.95 5.01
C HIS A 177 8.17 -14.76 5.90
N ALA A 178 7.22 -13.87 6.18
CA ALA A 178 7.41 -12.69 7.03
C ALA A 178 6.34 -12.57 8.14
N GLU A 179 6.33 -13.53 9.04
CA GLU A 179 5.46 -13.54 10.24
C GLU A 179 5.95 -12.55 11.30
N HIS A 180 5.03 -11.90 12.03
CA HIS A 180 5.31 -10.89 13.05
C HIS A 180 6.24 -9.75 12.60
N SER A 181 6.20 -9.40 11.33
CA SER A 181 7.24 -8.55 10.72
C SER A 181 6.72 -7.19 10.29
N LYS A 182 7.62 -6.21 10.31
CA LYS A 182 7.35 -4.81 10.01
C LYS A 182 8.18 -4.37 8.81
N PHE A 183 7.52 -3.74 7.84
CA PHE A 183 8.15 -3.04 6.73
C PHE A 183 7.77 -1.57 6.79
N ASN A 184 8.77 -0.70 6.89
CA ASN A 184 8.56 0.74 7.03
C ASN A 184 9.29 1.49 5.92
N ASP A 185 8.66 2.51 5.36
CA ASP A 185 9.29 3.50 4.46
C ASP A 185 10.11 2.87 3.33
N VAL A 186 9.54 1.91 2.60
CA VAL A 186 10.25 1.16 1.54
C VAL A 186 9.48 1.14 0.23
N ASN A 187 10.22 1.32 -0.86
CA ASN A 187 9.67 1.27 -2.22
C ASN A 187 10.08 -0.06 -2.88
N PHE A 188 9.13 -0.86 -3.36
CA PHE A 188 9.39 -2.10 -4.10
C PHE A 188 9.13 -1.90 -5.59
N ILE A 189 10.11 -2.21 -6.44
CA ILE A 189 9.94 -2.22 -7.91
C ILE A 189 9.81 -3.67 -8.38
N PHE A 190 8.64 -3.99 -8.94
CA PHE A 190 8.38 -5.27 -9.59
C PHE A 190 8.84 -5.25 -11.05
N ASN A 191 9.59 -6.29 -11.44
CA ASN A 191 9.93 -6.56 -12.83
C ASN A 191 9.03 -7.68 -13.36
N TYR A 192 8.18 -7.35 -14.33
CA TYR A 192 7.09 -8.19 -14.79
C TYR A 192 7.57 -9.47 -15.47
N LYS A 193 6.93 -10.60 -15.14
CA LYS A 193 7.02 -11.83 -15.91
C LYS A 193 5.64 -12.43 -16.10
N SER A 194 5.20 -12.55 -17.35
CA SER A 194 3.89 -13.11 -17.68
C SER A 194 3.70 -14.51 -17.09
N GLY A 195 2.57 -14.73 -16.42
CA GLY A 195 2.19 -16.04 -15.88
C GLY A 195 2.99 -16.47 -14.66
N THR A 196 3.77 -15.58 -14.04
CA THR A 196 4.48 -15.83 -12.78
C THR A 196 3.87 -14.95 -11.69
N ASP A 197 3.52 -15.55 -10.55
CA ASP A 197 2.94 -14.81 -9.42
C ASP A 197 4.00 -13.94 -8.73
N GLN A 198 3.64 -12.68 -8.49
CA GLN A 198 4.51 -11.70 -7.83
C GLN A 198 3.77 -11.00 -6.68
N THR A 199 4.44 -10.90 -5.54
CA THR A 199 3.95 -10.26 -4.31
C THR A 199 5.15 -9.73 -3.49
N ILE A 200 4.93 -8.87 -2.51
CA ILE A 200 5.98 -8.52 -1.55
C ILE A 200 6.20 -9.72 -0.61
N VAL A 201 5.15 -10.18 0.05
CA VAL A 201 5.20 -11.26 1.03
C VAL A 201 4.36 -12.43 0.57
N GLU A 202 4.95 -13.62 0.44
CA GLU A 202 4.17 -14.81 0.12
C GLU A 202 3.33 -15.27 1.31
N PHE A 203 3.91 -15.35 2.52
CA PHE A 203 3.27 -15.85 3.74
C PHE A 203 3.47 -14.93 4.93
N SER A 204 2.38 -14.67 5.66
CA SER A 204 2.46 -14.08 7.01
C SER A 204 1.23 -14.44 7.86
N SER A 205 1.34 -14.37 9.18
CA SER A 205 0.23 -14.44 10.14
C SER A 205 -0.01 -13.10 10.86
N ASN A 206 0.96 -12.20 10.77
CA ASN A 206 1.01 -10.94 11.48
C ASN A 206 1.96 -9.99 10.75
N LEU A 207 1.39 -9.07 10.01
CA LEU A 207 2.14 -8.20 9.10
C LEU A 207 1.82 -6.75 9.37
N THR A 208 2.85 -5.92 9.48
CA THR A 208 2.69 -4.47 9.50
C THR A 208 3.48 -3.85 8.37
N MET A 209 2.82 -3.02 7.57
CA MET A 209 3.44 -2.24 6.50
C MET A 209 3.05 -0.78 6.67
N THR A 210 4.04 0.10 6.82
CA THR A 210 3.84 1.55 6.95
C THR A 210 4.64 2.28 5.89
N ASN A 211 4.01 3.15 5.10
CA ASN A 211 4.67 3.87 3.99
C ASN A 211 5.39 2.92 3.02
N VAL A 212 4.72 1.81 2.66
CA VAL A 212 5.24 0.84 1.69
C VAL A 212 4.60 1.11 0.34
N HIS A 213 5.42 1.36 -0.67
CA HIS A 213 4.93 1.69 -2.01
C HIS A 213 5.45 0.71 -3.05
N THR A 214 4.65 0.45 -4.08
CA THR A 214 5.00 -0.48 -5.16
C THR A 214 5.04 0.22 -6.51
N TYR A 215 5.95 -0.19 -7.38
CA TYR A 215 6.18 0.37 -8.71
C TYR A 215 6.49 -0.74 -9.72
N GLY A 216 6.58 -0.37 -10.99
CA GLY A 216 6.90 -1.31 -12.07
C GLY A 216 5.66 -2.06 -12.55
N SER A 217 5.79 -3.37 -12.76
CA SER A 217 4.68 -4.20 -13.24
C SER A 217 4.74 -5.62 -12.69
N ALA A 218 3.58 -6.18 -12.36
CA ALA A 218 3.45 -7.49 -11.72
C ALA A 218 2.39 -8.36 -12.41
N SER A 219 2.67 -9.66 -12.49
CA SER A 219 1.72 -10.69 -12.93
C SER A 219 1.14 -11.42 -11.71
N MET A 220 -0.14 -11.80 -11.80
CA MET A 220 -0.83 -12.51 -10.74
C MET A 220 -1.81 -13.56 -11.30
N THR A 221 -1.77 -14.77 -10.75
CA THR A 221 -2.62 -15.88 -11.13
C THR A 221 -3.25 -16.51 -9.89
N GLY A 222 -4.58 -16.63 -9.88
CA GLY A 222 -5.27 -17.17 -8.70
C GLY A 222 -5.24 -16.22 -7.50
N ASN A 223 -5.19 -16.77 -6.28
CA ASN A 223 -5.45 -16.05 -5.02
C ASN A 223 -4.32 -15.10 -4.56
N VAL A 224 -3.80 -14.24 -5.44
CA VAL A 224 -2.62 -13.40 -5.18
C VAL A 224 -3.02 -11.97 -4.80
N GLY A 225 -2.42 -11.46 -3.72
CA GLY A 225 -2.39 -10.04 -3.35
C GLY A 225 -1.00 -9.45 -3.57
N LEU A 226 -0.90 -8.20 -4.03
CA LEU A 226 0.39 -7.56 -4.29
C LEU A 226 1.25 -7.43 -3.04
N PHE A 227 0.63 -7.08 -1.90
CA PHE A 227 1.36 -6.86 -0.64
C PHE A 227 1.55 -8.16 0.14
N CYS A 228 0.52 -9.02 0.16
CA CYS A 228 0.58 -10.33 0.82
C CYS A 228 -0.25 -11.36 0.04
N LEU A 229 0.34 -12.51 -0.27
CA LEU A 229 -0.36 -13.60 -0.97
C LEU A 229 -1.23 -14.40 0.03
N TYR A 230 -0.60 -14.99 1.04
CA TYR A 230 -1.23 -15.91 1.99
C TYR A 230 -1.13 -15.39 3.42
N LEU A 231 -2.30 -15.11 4.02
CA LEU A 231 -2.39 -14.61 5.39
C LEU A 231 -3.01 -15.67 6.33
N GLY A 232 -2.25 -16.05 7.37
CA GLY A 232 -2.69 -16.92 8.47
C GLY A 232 -2.36 -18.41 8.32
N GLN A 233 -1.46 -18.79 7.41
CA GLN A 233 -1.04 -20.18 7.29
C GLN A 233 -0.24 -20.63 8.52
N GLY A 234 -0.74 -21.62 9.26
CA GLY A 234 -0.07 -22.20 10.43
C GLY A 234 -0.63 -21.74 11.78
N GLU A 235 -1.48 -20.72 11.81
CA GLU A 235 -2.13 -20.23 13.02
C GLU A 235 -3.49 -20.88 13.30
N ILE A 236 -3.89 -20.94 14.57
CA ILE A 236 -5.15 -21.58 15.00
C ILE A 236 -6.14 -20.63 15.68
N SER A 237 -5.84 -19.32 15.79
CA SER A 237 -6.75 -18.40 16.49
C SER A 237 -6.91 -17.03 15.83
N ASN A 238 -5.92 -16.14 15.90
CA ASN A 238 -6.05 -14.75 15.45
C ASN A 238 -4.91 -14.37 14.49
N THR A 239 -5.27 -13.78 13.37
CA THR A 239 -4.35 -13.35 12.31
C THR A 239 -4.62 -11.89 12.01
N TYR A 240 -3.59 -11.09 11.75
CA TYR A 240 -3.82 -9.70 11.36
C TYR A 240 -2.82 -9.16 10.35
N ALA A 241 -3.26 -8.19 9.58
CA ALA A 241 -2.39 -7.38 8.74
C ALA A 241 -2.81 -5.92 8.85
N THR A 242 -1.83 -5.03 9.04
CA THR A 242 -2.03 -3.59 9.14
C THR A 242 -1.22 -2.91 8.05
N PHE A 243 -1.91 -2.17 7.20
CA PHE A 243 -1.34 -1.36 6.15
C PHE A 243 -1.67 0.11 6.42
N THR A 244 -0.63 0.92 6.57
CA THR A 244 -0.74 2.36 6.81
C THR A 244 -0.02 3.10 5.70
N ASN A 245 -0.73 3.97 4.99
CA ASN A 245 -0.21 4.77 3.88
C ASN A 245 0.56 3.95 2.83
N CYS A 246 0.06 2.74 2.54
CA CYS A 246 0.64 1.88 1.51
C CYS A 246 0.01 2.22 0.15
N VAL A 247 0.83 2.48 -0.87
CA VAL A 247 0.35 2.96 -2.18
C VAL A 247 0.87 2.09 -3.30
N ASN A 248 -0.05 1.59 -4.14
CA ASN A 248 0.35 0.95 -5.38
C ASN A 248 0.45 1.93 -6.54
N HIS A 249 1.64 2.06 -7.13
CA HIS A 249 1.88 2.71 -8.42
C HIS A 249 2.17 1.69 -9.54
N ALA A 250 2.27 0.41 -9.23
CA ALA A 250 2.59 -0.64 -10.21
C ALA A 250 1.38 -0.99 -11.09
N ASN A 251 1.67 -1.43 -12.32
CA ASN A 251 0.66 -2.04 -13.19
C ASN A 251 0.52 -3.53 -12.88
N ILE A 252 -0.69 -4.00 -12.70
CA ILE A 252 -0.99 -5.36 -12.27
C ILE A 252 -1.86 -6.02 -13.34
N THR A 253 -1.39 -7.16 -13.84
CA THR A 253 -2.15 -8.04 -14.73
C THR A 253 -2.49 -9.32 -13.97
N GLY A 254 -3.77 -9.46 -13.62
CA GLY A 254 -4.32 -10.59 -12.89
C GLY A 254 -5.17 -11.51 -13.77
N THR A 255 -5.35 -12.75 -13.35
CA THR A 255 -6.28 -13.69 -13.98
C THR A 255 -7.58 -13.85 -13.19
N SER A 256 -7.58 -14.35 -11.96
CA SER A 256 -8.81 -14.59 -11.20
C SER A 256 -8.54 -14.67 -9.71
N TYR A 257 -9.46 -14.18 -8.88
CA TYR A 257 -9.31 -14.11 -7.43
C TYR A 257 -8.08 -13.31 -7.01
N ASN A 258 -7.76 -12.21 -7.67
CA ASN A 258 -6.63 -11.35 -7.30
C ASN A 258 -7.06 -10.20 -6.39
N SER A 259 -6.11 -9.61 -5.68
CA SER A 259 -6.35 -8.36 -4.97
C SER A 259 -5.15 -7.43 -4.96
N LEU A 260 -5.38 -6.19 -4.53
CA LEU A 260 -4.27 -5.29 -4.30
C LEU A 260 -3.51 -5.68 -3.03
N PHE A 261 -4.19 -5.89 -1.91
CA PHE A 261 -3.51 -6.10 -0.62
C PHE A 261 -3.31 -7.57 -0.26
N VAL A 262 -4.39 -8.31 0.03
CA VAL A 262 -4.30 -9.67 0.58
C VAL A 262 -4.95 -10.70 -0.33
N GLY A 263 -4.16 -11.65 -0.82
CA GLY A 263 -4.62 -12.69 -1.73
C GLY A 263 -5.59 -13.68 -1.10
N TYR A 264 -5.23 -14.23 0.05
CA TYR A 264 -5.96 -15.35 0.64
C TYR A 264 -5.87 -15.39 2.16
N THR A 265 -6.99 -15.66 2.83
CA THR A 265 -7.05 -15.94 4.28
C THR A 265 -7.51 -17.37 4.57
N PHE A 266 -6.84 -18.07 5.48
CA PHE A 266 -7.09 -19.50 5.76
C PHE A 266 -8.32 -19.77 6.65
N VAL A 267 -8.78 -21.03 6.59
CA VAL A 267 -9.99 -21.51 7.28
C VAL A 267 -9.80 -21.55 8.79
N GLY A 268 -10.84 -21.18 9.54
CA GLY A 268 -10.87 -21.35 10.99
C GLY A 268 -10.11 -20.28 11.76
N LEU A 269 -9.79 -19.17 11.08
CA LEU A 269 -9.13 -18.01 11.64
C LEU A 269 -10.12 -16.89 11.94
N ASN A 270 -9.77 -16.08 12.92
CA ASN A 270 -10.28 -14.73 13.05
C ASN A 270 -9.25 -13.73 12.53
N THR A 271 -9.49 -13.21 11.33
CA THR A 271 -8.59 -12.30 10.63
C THR A 271 -9.01 -10.85 10.82
N VAL A 272 -8.07 -9.98 11.15
CA VAL A 272 -8.27 -8.53 11.19
C VAL A 272 -7.37 -7.84 10.16
N LEU A 273 -7.97 -7.13 9.22
CA LEU A 273 -7.27 -6.35 8.20
C LEU A 273 -7.49 -4.87 8.47
N ASN A 274 -6.42 -4.11 8.68
CA ASN A 274 -6.49 -2.67 8.92
C ASN A 274 -5.85 -1.93 7.73
N PHE A 275 -6.59 -0.96 7.18
CA PHE A 275 -6.15 -0.11 6.08
C PHE A 275 -6.39 1.35 6.48
N ASP A 276 -5.32 2.13 6.70
CA ASP A 276 -5.41 3.58 6.92
C ASP A 276 -4.60 4.29 5.83
N GLY A 277 -5.24 5.15 5.04
CA GLY A 277 -4.57 5.92 3.99
C GLY A 277 -4.02 5.11 2.82
N CYS A 278 -4.47 3.87 2.60
CA CYS A 278 -3.94 2.98 1.57
C CYS A 278 -4.55 3.28 0.19
N LYS A 279 -3.72 3.39 -0.85
CA LYS A 279 -4.13 3.91 -2.16
C LYS A 279 -3.72 3.03 -3.35
N ASN A 280 -4.44 3.18 -4.45
CA ASN A 280 -4.03 2.70 -5.77
C ASN A 280 -3.94 3.86 -6.74
N ASP A 281 -2.75 4.08 -7.28
CA ASP A 281 -2.43 5.06 -8.33
C ASP A 281 -2.04 4.36 -9.64
N GLY A 282 -1.74 3.06 -9.60
CA GLY A 282 -1.40 2.23 -10.75
C GLY A 282 -2.61 1.67 -11.50
N ASN A 283 -2.35 0.85 -12.52
CA ASN A 283 -3.38 0.16 -13.30
C ASN A 283 -3.52 -1.31 -12.86
N PHE A 284 -4.59 -1.64 -12.15
CA PHE A 284 -4.96 -3.00 -11.80
C PHE A 284 -6.00 -3.53 -12.79
N VAL A 285 -5.70 -4.64 -13.48
CA VAL A 285 -6.65 -5.33 -14.35
C VAL A 285 -6.62 -6.83 -14.03
N SER A 286 -7.75 -7.41 -13.64
CA SER A 286 -7.91 -8.87 -13.47
C SER A 286 -9.24 -9.37 -14.03
N THR A 287 -9.40 -10.67 -14.29
CA THR A 287 -10.73 -11.22 -14.63
C THR A 287 -11.62 -11.22 -13.40
N GLU A 288 -11.11 -11.66 -12.26
CA GLU A 288 -11.82 -11.61 -10.99
C GLU A 288 -10.90 -11.02 -9.92
N GLY A 289 -11.39 -10.06 -9.14
CA GLY A 289 -10.59 -9.51 -8.05
C GLY A 289 -11.33 -8.54 -7.16
N ALA A 290 -10.64 -8.09 -6.12
CA ALA A 290 -11.12 -7.12 -5.15
C ALA A 290 -9.98 -6.21 -4.71
N PHE A 291 -10.29 -5.06 -4.14
CA PHE A 291 -9.27 -4.12 -3.69
C PHE A 291 -8.51 -4.68 -2.48
N TYR A 292 -9.24 -5.14 -1.46
CA TYR A 292 -8.66 -5.45 -0.15
C TYR A 292 -8.31 -6.92 0.05
N LEU A 293 -9.25 -7.83 -0.20
CA LEU A 293 -9.07 -9.27 0.02
C LEU A 293 -9.57 -10.08 -1.18
N ALA A 294 -8.76 -10.96 -1.74
CA ALA A 294 -9.20 -11.75 -2.88
C ALA A 294 -10.11 -12.90 -2.45
N ASN A 295 -9.65 -13.76 -1.56
CA ASN A 295 -10.37 -14.98 -1.21
C ASN A 295 -10.27 -15.31 0.28
N CYS A 296 -11.41 -15.65 0.88
CA CYS A 296 -11.47 -16.24 2.21
C CYS A 296 -11.89 -17.72 2.11
N ALA A 297 -11.01 -18.59 2.58
CA ALA A 297 -11.21 -20.03 2.58
C ALA A 297 -12.43 -20.47 3.41
N GLY A 298 -13.10 -21.56 2.99
CA GLY A 298 -14.10 -22.22 3.86
C GLY A 298 -15.06 -23.23 3.23
N GLN A 299 -14.93 -23.63 1.96
CA GLN A 299 -15.86 -24.63 1.41
C GLN A 299 -15.68 -25.98 2.11
N GLY A 300 -16.75 -26.47 2.76
CA GLY A 300 -16.80 -27.80 3.37
C GLY A 300 -16.16 -27.92 4.76
N SER A 301 -15.69 -26.83 5.38
CA SER A 301 -15.10 -26.89 6.72
C SER A 301 -16.13 -26.69 7.83
N PRO A 302 -16.07 -27.46 8.93
CA PRO A 302 -16.89 -27.20 10.13
C PRO A 302 -16.38 -26.00 10.94
N LYS A 303 -15.21 -25.43 10.62
CA LYS A 303 -14.63 -24.29 11.35
C LYS A 303 -15.13 -22.96 10.77
N SER A 304 -15.64 -22.09 11.64
CA SER A 304 -16.01 -20.72 11.27
C SER A 304 -14.76 -19.87 11.00
N THR A 305 -14.73 -19.19 9.85
CA THR A 305 -13.74 -18.16 9.54
C THR A 305 -14.38 -16.80 9.69
N SER A 306 -13.74 -15.84 10.34
CA SER A 306 -14.20 -14.44 10.36
C SER A 306 -13.14 -13.51 9.84
N VAL A 307 -13.54 -12.52 9.05
CA VAL A 307 -12.67 -11.44 8.60
C VAL A 307 -13.32 -10.11 9.00
N THR A 308 -12.58 -9.30 9.74
CA THR A 308 -12.91 -7.91 10.04
C THR A 308 -11.99 -6.99 9.26
N MET A 309 -12.54 -6.14 8.40
CA MET A 309 -11.79 -5.10 7.68
C MET A 309 -12.11 -3.74 8.31
N ASN A 310 -11.09 -3.04 8.77
CA ASN A 310 -11.17 -1.66 9.20
C ASN A 310 -10.50 -0.80 8.13
N ILE A 311 -11.30 -0.01 7.42
CA ILE A 311 -10.89 0.78 6.27
C ILE A 311 -11.07 2.24 6.64
N LYS A 312 -10.02 3.04 6.47
CA LYS A 312 -10.03 4.47 6.72
C LYS A 312 -9.24 5.16 5.64
N ASN A 313 -9.79 6.22 5.06
CA ASN A 313 -9.12 7.03 4.03
C ASN A 313 -8.46 6.21 2.91
N SER A 314 -8.99 5.03 2.57
CA SER A 314 -8.35 4.08 1.65
C SER A 314 -9.20 3.84 0.41
N GLY A 315 -8.57 3.49 -0.71
CA GLY A 315 -9.25 3.23 -1.97
C GLY A 315 -8.46 3.68 -3.19
N ASN A 316 -9.05 3.59 -4.37
CA ASN A 316 -8.42 4.02 -5.60
C ASN A 316 -8.26 5.56 -5.64
N THR A 317 -7.28 6.09 -6.38
CA THR A 317 -7.08 7.53 -6.59
C THR A 317 -7.50 7.98 -7.98
N GLU A 318 -7.45 9.29 -8.24
CA GLU A 318 -8.03 9.90 -9.44
C GLU A 318 -7.38 9.41 -10.72
N THR A 319 -6.09 9.07 -10.61
CA THR A 319 -5.23 8.54 -11.67
C THR A 319 -5.19 7.03 -11.70
N GLY A 320 -5.47 6.36 -10.57
CA GLY A 320 -5.48 4.90 -10.49
C GLY A 320 -6.67 4.27 -11.22
N ILE A 321 -6.42 3.13 -11.86
CA ILE A 321 -7.45 2.31 -12.51
C ILE A 321 -7.54 0.98 -11.78
N PHE A 322 -8.74 0.58 -11.38
CA PHE A 322 -9.00 -0.76 -10.87
C PHE A 322 -10.09 -1.41 -11.72
N ARG A 323 -9.78 -2.50 -12.44
CA ARG A 323 -10.71 -3.14 -13.36
C ARG A 323 -10.80 -4.64 -13.12
N VAL A 324 -12.04 -5.13 -13.03
CA VAL A 324 -12.36 -6.56 -13.12
C VAL A 324 -13.12 -6.85 -14.40
N THR A 325 -12.73 -7.88 -15.16
CA THR A 325 -13.30 -8.13 -16.48
C THR A 325 -14.39 -9.21 -16.49
N ASN A 326 -14.55 -10.01 -15.43
CA ASN A 326 -15.64 -10.98 -15.32
C ASN A 326 -16.95 -10.29 -14.93
N THR A 327 -17.90 -10.30 -15.85
CA THR A 327 -19.23 -9.70 -15.69
C THR A 327 -20.28 -10.72 -15.25
N SER A 328 -19.97 -12.02 -15.29
CA SER A 328 -20.90 -13.09 -14.87
C SER A 328 -21.08 -13.18 -13.36
N LYS A 329 -20.23 -12.51 -12.58
CA LYS A 329 -20.29 -12.46 -11.12
C LYS A 329 -20.52 -11.03 -10.65
N LYS A 330 -21.28 -10.88 -9.56
CA LYS A 330 -21.43 -9.60 -8.87
C LYS A 330 -20.06 -9.17 -8.34
N PHE A 331 -19.58 -8.01 -8.79
CA PHE A 331 -18.34 -7.44 -8.28
C PHE A 331 -18.52 -6.92 -6.85
N ASN A 332 -17.47 -7.10 -6.04
CA ASN A 332 -17.38 -6.58 -4.69
C ASN A 332 -15.95 -6.10 -4.43
N PRO A 333 -15.77 -4.82 -4.04
CA PRO A 333 -14.45 -4.23 -3.85
C PRO A 333 -13.75 -4.69 -2.58
N TYR A 334 -14.49 -5.15 -1.57
CA TYR A 334 -13.93 -5.62 -0.30
C TYR A 334 -13.38 -7.02 -0.45
N ILE A 335 -14.17 -7.90 -1.07
CA ILE A 335 -13.84 -9.31 -1.19
C ILE A 335 -14.34 -9.93 -2.48
N CYS A 336 -13.46 -10.64 -3.21
CA CYS A 336 -13.85 -11.30 -4.46
C CYS A 336 -14.61 -12.61 -4.20
N TYR A 337 -14.17 -13.41 -3.24
CA TYR A 337 -14.82 -14.66 -2.87
C TYR A 337 -14.73 -14.95 -1.37
N PHE A 338 -15.81 -15.48 -0.79
CA PHE A 338 -15.71 -16.18 0.49
C PHE A 338 -16.70 -17.34 0.56
N ALA A 339 -16.28 -18.39 1.25
CA ALA A 339 -17.05 -19.61 1.33
C ALA A 339 -18.17 -19.57 2.40
N SER A 340 -19.18 -20.42 2.18
CA SER A 340 -20.29 -20.64 3.12
C SER A 340 -19.78 -20.99 4.52
N GLY A 341 -20.30 -20.30 5.55
CA GLY A 341 -19.87 -20.47 6.94
C GLY A 341 -18.84 -19.45 7.43
N SER A 342 -18.39 -18.55 6.55
CA SER A 342 -17.52 -17.42 6.92
C SER A 342 -18.35 -16.18 7.27
N LYS A 343 -17.83 -15.32 8.14
CA LYS A 343 -18.40 -14.01 8.47
C LYS A 343 -17.47 -12.87 7.99
N ILE A 344 -18.05 -11.88 7.32
CA ILE A 344 -17.35 -10.66 6.89
C ILE A 344 -17.95 -9.47 7.63
N LEU A 345 -17.10 -8.70 8.31
CA LEU A 345 -17.42 -7.40 8.89
C LEU A 345 -16.52 -6.34 8.24
N VAL A 346 -17.11 -5.34 7.59
CA VAL A 346 -16.38 -4.19 7.04
C VAL A 346 -16.83 -2.93 7.75
N LYS A 347 -15.85 -2.20 8.29
CA LYS A 347 -16.03 -0.87 8.87
C LYS A 347 -15.28 0.14 8.02
N GLU A 348 -15.98 1.14 7.51
CA GLU A 348 -15.36 2.29 6.86
C GLU A 348 -15.51 3.51 7.76
N ASP A 349 -14.39 4.15 8.11
CA ASP A 349 -14.36 5.31 9.01
C ASP A 349 -15.11 5.08 10.34
N ASN A 350 -14.98 3.85 10.86
CA ASN A 350 -15.67 3.29 12.03
C ASN A 350 -17.17 3.01 11.88
N GLU A 351 -17.77 3.28 10.71
CA GLU A 351 -19.15 2.89 10.42
C GLU A 351 -19.22 1.48 9.81
N THR A 352 -20.08 0.63 10.35
CA THR A 352 -20.32 -0.69 9.77
C THR A 352 -21.02 -0.56 8.41
N LYS A 353 -20.33 -0.95 7.33
CA LYS A 353 -20.88 -0.99 5.96
C LYS A 353 -21.33 -2.37 5.55
N VAL A 354 -20.66 -3.40 6.06
CA VAL A 354 -20.97 -4.81 5.76
C VAL A 354 -20.91 -5.59 7.06
N ASP A 355 -21.95 -6.36 7.37
CA ASP A 355 -21.93 -7.42 8.38
C ASP A 355 -22.76 -8.58 7.85
N VAL A 356 -22.09 -9.55 7.19
CA VAL A 356 -22.77 -10.60 6.44
C VAL A 356 -22.12 -11.97 6.62
N THR A 357 -22.87 -13.01 6.33
CA THR A 357 -22.40 -14.41 6.28
C THR A 357 -22.50 -15.02 4.88
N LYS A 358 -22.98 -14.26 3.88
CA LYS A 358 -23.09 -14.67 2.47
C LYS A 358 -22.66 -13.53 1.55
N LEU A 359 -21.92 -13.87 0.49
CA LEU A 359 -21.35 -12.89 -0.44
C LEU A 359 -22.41 -12.07 -1.19
N GLY A 360 -23.53 -12.72 -1.54
CA GLY A 360 -24.64 -12.07 -2.25
C GLY A 360 -25.27 -10.91 -1.49
N ASP A 361 -25.16 -10.92 -0.15
CA ASP A 361 -25.78 -9.93 0.75
C ASP A 361 -24.97 -8.62 0.81
N ILE A 362 -23.72 -8.62 0.31
CA ILE A 362 -22.93 -7.40 0.22
C ILE A 362 -23.46 -6.58 -0.96
N SER A 363 -23.90 -5.34 -0.70
CA SER A 363 -24.31 -4.43 -1.76
C SER A 363 -23.12 -4.14 -2.70
N SER A 364 -23.33 -4.29 -4.00
CA SER A 364 -22.34 -3.91 -5.00
C SER A 364 -22.42 -2.40 -5.18
N SER A 365 -21.69 -1.65 -4.36
CA SER A 365 -21.32 -0.28 -4.71
C SER A 365 -19.90 -0.32 -5.28
N LEU A 366 -19.72 0.31 -6.43
CA LEU A 366 -18.38 0.50 -7.00
C LEU A 366 -17.73 1.65 -6.20
N PRO A 367 -16.59 1.41 -5.53
CA PRO A 367 -15.78 2.51 -5.04
C PRO A 367 -15.23 3.29 -6.23
N PHE A 368 -14.67 4.45 -5.95
CA PHE A 368 -14.09 5.34 -6.94
C PHE A 368 -13.13 4.63 -7.92
N ASN A 369 -13.23 4.97 -9.22
CA ASN A 369 -12.40 4.44 -10.32
C ASN A 369 -12.31 2.89 -10.37
N CYS A 370 -13.31 2.19 -9.83
CA CYS A 370 -13.44 0.75 -10.00
C CYS A 370 -14.37 0.46 -11.19
N PHE A 371 -13.85 -0.29 -12.15
CA PHE A 371 -14.51 -0.63 -13.40
C PHE A 371 -14.84 -2.12 -13.42
N VAL A 372 -16.02 -2.46 -13.91
CA VAL A 372 -16.41 -3.85 -14.19
C VAL A 372 -16.65 -3.98 -15.69
N GLY A 373 -16.20 -5.11 -16.23
CA GLY A 373 -16.26 -5.45 -17.64
C GLY A 373 -14.89 -5.41 -18.32
N PRO A 374 -14.71 -6.20 -19.39
CA PRO A 374 -13.52 -6.17 -20.22
C PRO A 374 -13.19 -4.77 -20.75
N ASN A 375 -11.91 -4.56 -21.08
CA ASN A 375 -11.48 -3.35 -21.76
C ASN A 375 -12.14 -3.31 -23.14
N ASP A 376 -12.99 -2.32 -23.36
CA ASP A 376 -13.65 -2.12 -24.64
C ASP A 376 -12.91 -1.01 -25.38
N ALA A 377 -12.13 -1.39 -26.39
CA ALA A 377 -11.35 -0.43 -27.17
C ALA A 377 -12.24 0.54 -27.98
N ASN A 378 -13.49 0.15 -28.26
CA ASN A 378 -14.43 0.97 -29.01
C ASN A 378 -15.26 1.87 -28.09
N LEU A 379 -15.70 1.42 -26.91
CA LEU A 379 -16.46 2.25 -25.98
C LEU A 379 -15.59 3.40 -25.47
N LYS A 380 -15.96 4.63 -25.84
CA LYS A 380 -15.30 5.86 -25.43
C LYS A 380 -16.35 6.92 -25.12
N ILE A 381 -15.97 7.91 -24.32
CA ILE A 381 -16.69 9.16 -24.16
C ILE A 381 -15.80 10.29 -24.68
N SER A 382 -16.37 11.21 -25.45
CA SER A 382 -15.69 12.36 -26.04
C SER A 382 -16.48 13.63 -25.79
N LEU A 383 -15.80 14.76 -25.58
CA LEU A 383 -16.41 16.07 -25.38
C LEU A 383 -16.67 16.75 -26.73
N ASN A 384 -17.88 17.26 -26.92
CA ASN A 384 -18.30 18.02 -28.10
C ASN A 384 -18.13 19.53 -27.89
N ASP A 385 -18.10 20.29 -28.98
CA ASP A 385 -17.98 21.76 -28.97
C ASP A 385 -19.12 22.46 -28.20
N ASP A 386 -20.30 21.83 -28.10
CA ASP A 386 -21.45 22.34 -27.36
C ASP A 386 -21.47 21.93 -25.88
N ASN A 387 -20.33 21.46 -25.37
CA ASN A 387 -20.10 20.88 -24.05
C ASN A 387 -20.87 19.59 -23.74
N THR A 388 -21.66 19.04 -24.67
CA THR A 388 -22.25 17.70 -24.50
C THR A 388 -21.20 16.61 -24.73
N PHE A 389 -21.57 15.36 -24.50
CA PHE A 389 -20.70 14.22 -24.80
C PHE A 389 -21.23 13.38 -25.95
N THR A 390 -20.31 12.71 -26.63
CA THR A 390 -20.63 11.61 -27.53
C THR A 390 -19.96 10.35 -27.02
N ILE A 391 -20.77 9.31 -26.83
CA ILE A 391 -20.29 7.97 -26.53
C ILE A 391 -20.26 7.13 -27.81
N SER A 392 -19.19 6.38 -28.02
CA SER A 392 -19.12 5.37 -29.08
C SER A 392 -19.73 4.05 -28.61
N LYS A 393 -20.29 3.29 -29.54
CA LYS A 393 -20.87 1.98 -29.28
C LYS A 393 -19.84 1.03 -28.67
N SER A 394 -20.30 0.26 -27.69
CA SER A 394 -19.53 -0.86 -27.14
C SER A 394 -19.33 -1.95 -28.19
N SER A 395 -18.19 -2.63 -28.14
CA SER A 395 -17.88 -3.78 -29.00
C SER A 395 -18.72 -5.01 -28.65
N TYR A 396 -19.39 -5.01 -27.49
CA TYR A 396 -20.20 -6.12 -27.02
C TYR A 396 -21.62 -6.06 -27.58
N GLU A 397 -22.08 -7.14 -28.20
CA GLU A 397 -23.36 -7.18 -28.93
C GLU A 397 -24.59 -7.13 -28.01
N ASN A 398 -24.46 -7.58 -26.76
CA ASN A 398 -25.57 -7.72 -25.81
C ASN A 398 -25.85 -6.46 -24.97
N VAL A 399 -25.31 -5.31 -25.34
CA VAL A 399 -25.59 -4.04 -24.64
C VAL A 399 -27.07 -3.67 -24.84
N ALA A 400 -27.82 -3.51 -23.75
CA ALA A 400 -29.17 -2.99 -23.77
C ALA A 400 -29.22 -1.48 -23.52
N LYS A 401 -28.33 -0.93 -22.69
CA LYS A 401 -28.30 0.50 -22.37
C LYS A 401 -26.92 0.98 -21.94
N TYR A 402 -26.72 2.29 -22.03
CA TYR A 402 -25.56 3.00 -21.51
C TYR A 402 -26.00 3.93 -20.37
N VAL A 403 -25.18 4.05 -19.33
CA VAL A 403 -25.34 5.05 -18.27
C VAL A 403 -24.13 5.95 -18.31
N VAL A 404 -24.34 7.20 -18.69
CA VAL A 404 -23.32 8.25 -18.70
C VAL A 404 -23.35 8.96 -17.35
N ARG A 405 -22.17 9.28 -16.80
CA ARG A 405 -22.03 9.95 -15.51
C ARG A 405 -21.09 11.13 -15.60
N VAL A 406 -21.52 12.25 -15.03
CA VAL A 406 -20.67 13.42 -14.77
C VAL A 406 -20.66 13.66 -13.26
N GLY A 407 -19.48 13.72 -12.64
CA GLY A 407 -19.40 13.73 -11.18
C GLY A 407 -18.24 14.51 -10.60
N LEU A 408 -18.28 14.65 -9.27
CA LEU A 408 -17.24 15.24 -8.45
C LEU A 408 -17.19 14.61 -7.05
N TYR A 409 -16.15 14.99 -6.30
CA TYR A 409 -16.03 14.73 -4.87
C TYR A 409 -16.55 15.90 -4.04
N SER A 410 -17.71 15.72 -3.43
CA SER A 410 -18.25 16.64 -2.44
C SER A 410 -17.62 16.39 -1.07
N GLN A 411 -17.65 17.38 -0.18
CA GLN A 411 -17.30 17.24 1.23
C GLN A 411 -18.49 16.67 2.01
N ILE A 412 -18.24 15.84 3.03
CA ILE A 412 -19.29 15.40 3.96
C ILE A 412 -19.43 16.46 5.07
N VAL A 413 -20.64 16.98 5.30
CA VAL A 413 -20.84 18.24 6.06
C VAL A 413 -21.35 18.01 7.50
N LYS A 414 -21.55 16.77 7.95
CA LYS A 414 -21.93 16.46 9.35
C LYS A 414 -20.93 15.51 10.00
N THR A 415 -20.39 15.92 11.15
CA THR A 415 -19.65 15.13 12.16
C THR A 415 -18.38 14.36 11.72
N TYR A 416 -18.02 14.34 10.45
CA TYR A 416 -16.86 13.59 9.93
C TYR A 416 -16.03 14.40 8.93
N VAL A 417 -14.74 14.06 8.81
CA VAL A 417 -13.81 14.57 7.81
C VAL A 417 -13.78 13.57 6.65
N GLY A 418 -14.18 13.96 5.43
CA GLY A 418 -14.20 13.04 4.28
C GLY A 418 -14.84 13.62 3.03
N THR A 419 -14.81 12.86 1.94
CA THR A 419 -15.41 13.23 0.65
C THR A 419 -16.40 12.18 0.16
N GLN A 420 -17.55 12.59 -0.37
CA GLN A 420 -18.56 11.73 -0.99
C GLN A 420 -18.61 11.96 -2.51
N LEU A 421 -18.63 10.85 -3.25
CA LEU A 421 -18.79 10.87 -4.69
C LEU A 421 -20.25 11.15 -5.07
N VAL A 422 -20.44 12.14 -5.92
CA VAL A 422 -21.76 12.56 -6.41
C VAL A 422 -21.75 12.61 -7.92
N TYR A 423 -22.81 12.11 -8.53
CA TYR A 423 -23.01 12.09 -9.96
C TYR A 423 -24.33 12.71 -10.35
N VAL A 424 -24.35 13.29 -11.53
CA VAL A 424 -25.53 13.36 -12.38
C VAL A 424 -25.41 12.26 -13.42
N THR A 425 -26.54 11.66 -13.80
CA THR A 425 -26.56 10.52 -14.73
C THR A 425 -27.48 10.77 -15.90
N GLU A 426 -27.25 10.04 -16.98
CA GLU A 426 -28.16 9.91 -18.11
C GLU A 426 -28.14 8.47 -18.60
N THR A 427 -29.33 7.88 -18.71
CA THR A 427 -29.51 6.55 -19.24
C THR A 427 -29.94 6.63 -20.70
N ILE A 428 -29.19 5.95 -21.57
CA ILE A 428 -29.42 5.91 -23.01
C ILE A 428 -29.69 4.45 -23.41
N GLU A 429 -30.91 4.17 -23.88
CA GLU A 429 -31.24 2.84 -24.41
C GLU A 429 -30.46 2.58 -25.72
N ASN A 430 -29.90 1.38 -25.84
CA ASN A 430 -29.19 0.98 -27.05
C ASN A 430 -30.20 0.73 -28.18
N ASN A 431 -30.14 1.56 -29.22
CA ASN A 431 -30.96 1.45 -30.42
C ASN A 431 -30.17 0.93 -31.65
N GLY A 432 -28.95 0.43 -31.44
CA GLY A 432 -28.08 -0.11 -32.47
C GLY A 432 -27.09 0.88 -33.09
N SER A 433 -27.21 2.18 -32.79
CA SER A 433 -26.35 3.25 -33.33
C SER A 433 -24.86 3.06 -33.00
N ASP A 434 -23.98 3.52 -33.88
CA ASP A 434 -22.52 3.48 -33.67
C ASP A 434 -22.02 4.53 -32.68
N SER A 435 -22.83 5.54 -32.41
CA SER A 435 -22.56 6.58 -31.41
C SER A 435 -23.85 7.16 -30.84
N TYR A 436 -23.79 7.67 -29.61
CA TYR A 436 -24.91 8.27 -28.91
C TYR A 436 -24.49 9.63 -28.37
N LYS A 437 -25.25 10.67 -28.69
CA LYS A 437 -25.05 12.00 -28.13
C LYS A 437 -25.83 12.13 -26.83
N THR A 438 -25.19 12.65 -25.79
CA THR A 438 -25.76 12.84 -24.46
C THR A 438 -26.47 14.19 -24.37
N THR A 439 -27.43 14.30 -23.46
CA THR A 439 -27.96 15.58 -22.96
C THR A 439 -27.13 16.13 -21.80
N LEU A 440 -26.38 15.27 -21.08
CA LEU A 440 -25.39 15.71 -20.11
C LEU A 440 -24.33 16.59 -20.77
N LYS A 441 -23.89 17.59 -20.01
CA LYS A 441 -22.87 18.56 -20.38
C LYS A 441 -21.70 18.56 -19.39
N ASN A 442 -20.53 19.03 -19.85
CA ASN A 442 -19.40 19.35 -18.99
C ASN A 442 -19.67 20.66 -18.23
N LEU A 443 -20.48 20.57 -17.17
CA LEU A 443 -20.80 21.68 -16.27
C LEU A 443 -20.17 21.45 -14.90
N ASN A 444 -19.85 22.55 -14.25
CA ASN A 444 -19.51 22.56 -12.84
C ASN A 444 -20.77 22.38 -11.99
N PHE A 445 -20.59 22.10 -10.70
CA PHE A 445 -21.67 22.01 -9.72
C PHE A 445 -21.74 23.27 -8.87
N THR A 446 -22.93 23.65 -8.42
CA THR A 446 -23.14 24.78 -7.50
C THR A 446 -24.23 24.50 -6.48
N GLU A 447 -24.03 24.96 -5.24
CA GLU A 447 -25.07 24.99 -4.19
C GLU A 447 -25.94 26.26 -4.29
N THR A 448 -25.54 27.21 -5.12
CA THR A 448 -26.27 28.45 -5.29
C THR A 448 -27.55 28.19 -6.08
N LYS A 449 -28.69 28.51 -5.47
CA LYS A 449 -29.98 28.52 -6.18
C LYS A 449 -29.97 29.63 -7.23
N GLY A 450 -29.64 29.28 -8.47
CA GLY A 450 -29.67 30.16 -9.63
C GLY A 450 -31.03 30.19 -10.33
N LYS A 451 -31.07 30.80 -11.52
CA LYS A 451 -32.24 30.73 -12.41
C LYS A 451 -32.36 29.32 -12.97
N GLY A 452 -33.48 28.64 -12.74
CA GLY A 452 -33.71 27.29 -13.26
C GLY A 452 -33.66 27.24 -14.79
N LYS A 453 -32.91 26.27 -15.31
CA LYS A 453 -32.77 25.96 -16.75
C LYS A 453 -33.44 24.64 -17.15
N GLY A 454 -34.10 23.99 -16.20
CA GLY A 454 -34.76 22.70 -16.40
C GLY A 454 -33.91 21.55 -15.87
N THR A 455 -34.19 20.35 -16.37
CA THR A 455 -33.50 19.11 -16.02
C THR A 455 -32.90 18.45 -17.25
N ILE A 456 -31.71 17.88 -17.13
CA ILE A 456 -31.04 17.08 -18.17
C ILE A 456 -30.71 15.67 -17.65
N GLY A 457 -30.47 14.73 -18.56
CA GLY A 457 -30.27 13.32 -18.22
C GLY A 457 -31.42 12.75 -17.40
N ASP A 458 -31.08 11.98 -16.37
CA ASP A 458 -32.02 11.31 -15.46
C ASP A 458 -32.53 12.25 -14.36
N GLY A 459 -32.85 13.50 -14.71
CA GLY A 459 -33.45 14.49 -13.80
C GLY A 459 -32.47 15.44 -13.10
N ALA A 460 -31.25 15.58 -13.61
CA ALA A 460 -30.26 16.50 -13.07
C ALA A 460 -30.70 17.96 -13.27
N VAL A 461 -30.88 18.71 -12.18
CA VAL A 461 -31.32 20.11 -12.23
C VAL A 461 -30.18 21.01 -12.70
N VAL A 462 -30.43 21.83 -13.72
CA VAL A 462 -29.49 22.84 -14.21
C VAL A 462 -29.95 24.22 -13.77
N VAL A 463 -29.01 25.01 -13.25
CA VAL A 463 -29.24 26.40 -12.85
C VAL A 463 -28.22 27.31 -13.51
N GLU A 464 -28.62 28.55 -13.78
CA GLU A 464 -27.75 29.61 -14.25
C GLU A 464 -27.43 30.57 -13.11
N VAL A 465 -26.14 30.80 -12.87
CA VAL A 465 -25.62 31.76 -11.89
C VAL A 465 -24.64 32.67 -12.63
N ASN A 466 -24.93 33.97 -12.66
CA ASN A 466 -24.12 34.98 -13.36
C ASN A 466 -23.82 34.65 -14.84
N GLY A 467 -24.81 34.11 -15.56
CA GLY A 467 -24.67 33.76 -16.98
C GLY A 467 -23.91 32.45 -17.26
N VAL A 468 -23.56 31.68 -16.23
CA VAL A 468 -22.89 30.38 -16.35
C VAL A 468 -23.84 29.27 -15.87
N GLU A 469 -23.94 28.17 -16.64
CA GLU A 469 -24.75 27.00 -16.29
C GLU A 469 -23.99 26.05 -15.34
N TYR A 470 -24.70 25.50 -14.35
CA TYR A 470 -24.20 24.55 -13.37
C TYR A 470 -25.20 23.43 -13.14
N TYR A 471 -24.71 22.26 -12.75
CA TYR A 471 -25.52 21.29 -12.04
C TYR A 471 -25.83 21.81 -10.63
N TYR A 472 -27.10 21.85 -10.26
CA TYR A 472 -27.50 22.23 -8.91
C TYR A 472 -27.21 21.08 -7.94
N PHE A 473 -26.35 21.34 -6.97
CA PHE A 473 -25.92 20.37 -5.97
C PHE A 473 -26.84 20.43 -4.76
N ASN A 474 -27.62 19.38 -4.55
CA ASN A 474 -28.53 19.24 -3.42
C ASN A 474 -28.54 17.78 -2.93
N VAL A 475 -27.40 17.35 -2.40
CA VAL A 475 -27.22 15.99 -1.89
C VAL A 475 -27.17 16.03 -0.37
N GLU A 476 -27.97 15.18 0.26
CA GLU A 476 -28.04 15.12 1.72
C GLU A 476 -26.67 14.79 2.33
N ASN A 477 -26.32 15.46 3.43
CA ASN A 477 -25.06 15.30 4.16
C ASN A 477 -23.78 15.64 3.38
N CYS A 478 -23.90 16.20 2.17
CA CYS A 478 -22.78 16.55 1.32
C CYS A 478 -22.78 18.06 0.99
N GLY A 479 -21.62 18.61 0.66
CA GLY A 479 -21.47 20.01 0.28
C GLY A 479 -20.25 20.30 -0.55
N LEU A 480 -20.19 21.46 -1.16
CA LEU A 480 -19.10 21.88 -2.04
C LEU A 480 -18.10 22.76 -1.28
N LYS A 481 -16.80 22.58 -1.53
CA LYS A 481 -15.72 23.25 -0.79
C LYS A 481 -15.84 24.79 -0.73
N ASN A 482 -16.39 25.40 -1.79
CA ASN A 482 -16.60 26.85 -1.91
C ASN A 482 -17.98 27.19 -2.52
N GLY A 483 -19.00 26.35 -2.31
CA GLY A 483 -20.34 26.53 -2.91
C GLY A 483 -20.41 26.35 -4.43
N THR A 484 -19.28 26.21 -5.12
CA THR A 484 -19.15 25.84 -6.53
C THR A 484 -17.91 24.98 -6.73
N GLN A 485 -17.98 23.95 -7.58
CA GLN A 485 -16.88 23.02 -7.79
C GLN A 485 -16.91 22.39 -9.19
N LYS A 486 -15.74 22.15 -9.77
CA LYS A 486 -15.62 21.51 -11.09
C LYS A 486 -16.04 20.04 -11.06
N ALA A 487 -16.67 19.60 -12.14
CA ALA A 487 -16.77 18.16 -12.43
C ALA A 487 -15.36 17.63 -12.75
N THR A 488 -15.02 16.45 -12.23
CA THR A 488 -13.72 15.82 -12.45
C THR A 488 -13.84 14.38 -12.94
N ILE A 489 -15.07 13.88 -13.09
CA ILE A 489 -15.35 12.48 -13.41
C ILE A 489 -16.32 12.42 -14.58
N PHE A 490 -15.91 11.73 -15.63
CA PHE A 490 -16.66 11.55 -16.86
C PHE A 490 -16.59 10.08 -17.28
N GLU A 491 -17.71 9.37 -17.18
CA GLU A 491 -17.74 7.92 -17.32
C GLU A 491 -18.92 7.48 -18.20
N VAL A 492 -18.74 6.37 -18.91
CA VAL A 492 -19.82 5.63 -19.57
C VAL A 492 -19.78 4.18 -19.14
N LEU A 493 -20.93 3.65 -18.75
CA LEU A 493 -21.14 2.28 -18.30
C LEU A 493 -22.12 1.60 -19.25
N ALA A 494 -21.76 0.47 -19.85
CA ALA A 494 -22.64 -0.30 -20.73
C ALA A 494 -23.27 -1.48 -19.97
N TYR A 495 -24.58 -1.66 -20.06
CA TYR A 495 -25.33 -2.72 -19.36
C TYR A 495 -26.08 -3.61 -20.34
N ASP A 496 -26.22 -4.90 -20.02
CA ASP A 496 -27.11 -5.82 -20.74
C ASP A 496 -28.59 -5.70 -20.31
N SER A 497 -29.48 -6.50 -20.92
CA SER A 497 -30.92 -6.47 -20.65
C SER A 497 -31.31 -6.94 -19.23
N ASN A 498 -30.41 -7.64 -18.54
CA ASN A 498 -30.61 -8.08 -17.17
C ASN A 498 -30.12 -7.04 -16.16
N GLY A 499 -29.57 -5.91 -16.63
CA GLY A 499 -28.96 -4.89 -15.78
C GLY A 499 -27.54 -5.25 -15.33
N THR A 500 -26.88 -6.20 -15.98
CA THR A 500 -25.48 -6.56 -15.72
C THR A 500 -24.55 -5.58 -16.42
N LEU A 501 -23.57 -5.02 -15.71
CA LEU A 501 -22.53 -4.16 -16.28
C LEU A 501 -21.58 -5.01 -17.15
N ILE A 502 -21.44 -4.67 -18.43
CA ILE A 502 -20.70 -5.45 -19.44
C ILE A 502 -19.41 -4.78 -19.92
N SER A 503 -19.35 -3.46 -19.95
CA SER A 503 -18.10 -2.72 -20.21
C SER A 503 -18.20 -1.31 -19.64
N SER A 504 -17.07 -0.65 -19.45
CA SER A 504 -17.03 0.72 -18.93
C SER A 504 -15.80 1.48 -19.41
N TYR A 505 -15.94 2.79 -19.53
CA TYR A 505 -14.88 3.69 -19.96
C TYR A 505 -14.92 5.00 -19.16
N LYS A 506 -13.74 5.58 -18.89
CA LYS A 506 -13.57 6.87 -18.21
C LYS A 506 -12.69 7.80 -19.05
N ALA A 507 -13.03 9.08 -19.06
CA ALA A 507 -12.22 10.15 -19.63
C ALA A 507 -11.92 11.25 -18.61
N SER A 508 -10.97 12.11 -18.97
CA SER A 508 -10.69 13.40 -18.35
C SER A 508 -10.76 14.48 -19.44
N PHE A 509 -11.41 15.61 -19.14
CA PHE A 509 -11.64 16.71 -20.07
C PHE A 509 -11.23 18.05 -19.48
#